data_AF-A0A7Y9HQZ0-F1
#
_entry.id   AF-A0A7Y9HQZ0-F1
#
_cell.length_a   1.000
_cell.length_b   1.000
_cell.length_c   1.000
_cell.angle_alpha   90.00
_cell.angle_beta   90.00
_cell.angle_gamma   90.00
#
_symmetry.space_group_name_H-M   'P 1'
#
loop_
_entity.id
_entity.type
_entity.pdbx_description
1 polymer ?
#
loop_
_entity_poly.entity_id
_entity_poly.type
_entity_poly.pdbx_seq_one_letter_code
_entity_poly.pdbx_strand_id
1 'polypeptide(L)' 'MKTIADVMSRDVTSVSPADPIRRAAELMDDLDVGALPVTDGQRLVN' A
#
# COMPACT_ATOMS: atom_id res chain seq x y z
N MET A 1 -5.18 -23.80 13.81
CA MET A 1 -5.93 -22.54 13.69
C MET A 1 -5.03 -21.57 12.93
N LYS A 2 -5.48 -20.97 11.82
CA LYS A 2 -4.69 -19.96 11.08
C LYS A 2 -4.99 -18.57 11.65
N THR A 3 -3.96 -17.77 11.83
CA THR A 3 -4.02 -16.35 12.22
C THR A 3 -3.94 -15.47 10.97
N ILE A 4 -4.32 -14.19 11.09
CA ILE A 4 -4.14 -13.21 10.00
C ILE A 4 -2.64 -13.08 9.62
N ALA A 5 -1.76 -13.18 10.62
CA ALA A 5 -0.32 -13.10 10.41
C ALA A 5 0.24 -14.23 9.53
N ASP A 6 -0.49 -15.35 9.41
CA ASP A 6 -0.12 -16.49 8.56
C ASP A 6 -0.45 -16.27 7.08
N VAL A 7 -1.28 -15.27 6.75
CA VAL A 7 -1.79 -15.03 5.39
C VAL A 7 -1.56 -13.60 4.89
N MET A 8 -1.08 -12.68 5.73
CA MET A 8 -0.82 -11.30 5.34
C MET A 8 0.41 -11.15 4.44
N SER A 9 0.34 -10.23 3.48
CA SER A 9 1.51 -9.75 2.73
C SER A 9 2.40 -8.90 3.64
N ARG A 10 3.72 -9.14 3.63
CA ARG A 10 4.67 -8.49 4.55
C ARG A 10 5.31 -7.23 3.97
N ASP A 11 5.76 -7.32 2.72
CA ASP A 11 6.51 -6.26 2.05
C ASP A 11 5.57 -5.49 1.10
N VAL A 12 4.63 -4.75 1.70
CA VAL A 12 3.64 -3.96 0.94
C VAL A 12 4.24 -2.63 0.49
N THR A 13 3.86 -2.20 -0.71
CA THR A 13 4.18 -0.85 -1.22
C THR A 13 3.12 0.13 -0.74
N SER A 14 3.55 1.30 -0.25
CA SER A 14 2.67 2.41 0.14
C SER A 14 3.03 3.69 -0.60
N VAL A 15 2.14 4.68 -0.54
CA VAL A 15 2.37 6.03 -1.05
C VAL A 15 2.29 7.07 0.08
N SER A 16 2.96 8.20 -0.10
CA SER A 16 2.83 9.36 0.78
C SER A 16 1.53 10.13 0.49
N PRO A 17 0.89 10.77 1.49
CA PRO A 17 -0.20 11.72 1.24
C PRO A 17 0.18 12.88 0.31
N ALA A 18 1.49 13.19 0.20
CA ALA A 18 2.01 14.24 -0.65
C ALA A 18 2.35 13.75 -2.08
N ASP A 19 2.32 12.45 -2.34
CA ASP A 19 2.59 11.91 -3.66
C ASP A 19 1.47 12.32 -4.64
N PRO A 20 1.80 12.63 -5.90
CA PRO A 20 0.79 12.95 -6.89
C PRO A 20 -0.08 11.71 -7.16
N ILE A 21 -1.38 11.91 -7.34
CA ILE A 21 -2.33 10.81 -7.63
C ILE A 21 -1.92 9.95 -8.82
N ARG A 22 -1.25 10.53 -9.82
CA ARG A 22 -0.72 9.79 -10.98
C ARG A 22 0.26 8.70 -10.56
N ARG A 23 1.12 8.97 -9.58
CA ARG A 23 2.09 7.99 -9.08
C ARG A 23 1.39 6.80 -8.42
N ALA A 24 0.33 7.05 -7.66
CA ALA A 24 -0.47 5.99 -7.07
C ALA A 24 -1.17 5.15 -8.16
N ALA A 25 -1.70 5.77 -9.21
CA ALA A 25 -2.31 5.07 -10.33
C ALA A 25 -1.31 4.21 -11.12
N GLU A 26 -0.12 4.76 -11.43
CA GLU A 26 0.98 4.02 -12.07
C GLU A 26 1.38 2.81 -11.22
N LEU A 27 1.54 2.97 -9.90
CA LEU A 27 1.88 1.86 -9.00
C LEU A 27 0.76 0.81 -8.91
N MET A 28 -0.51 1.22 -8.91
CA MET A 28 -1.65 0.29 -8.92
C MET A 28 -1.67 -0.56 -10.19
N ASP A 29 -1.37 0.04 -11.36
CA ASP A 29 -1.25 -0.66 -12.64
C ASP A 29 -0.02 -1.58 -12.67
N ASP A 30 1.16 -1.06 -12.31
CA ASP A 30 2.44 -1.79 -12.31
C ASP A 30 2.41 -3.02 -11.38
N LEU A 31 1.73 -2.92 -10.24
CA LEU A 31 1.63 -3.99 -9.24
C LEU A 31 0.39 -4.87 -9.40
N ASP A 32 -0.50 -4.54 -10.34
CA ASP A 32 -1.82 -5.19 -10.54
C ASP A 32 -2.65 -5.25 -9.24
N VAL A 33 -2.80 -4.10 -8.57
CA VAL A 33 -3.54 -3.96 -7.32
C VAL A 33 -4.58 -2.85 -7.38
N GLY A 34 -5.73 -3.05 -6.73
CA GLY A 34 -6.81 -2.07 -6.68
C GLY A 34 -6.69 -1.01 -5.58
N ALA A 35 -5.69 -1.13 -4.69
CA ALA A 35 -5.51 -0.21 -3.58
C ALA A 35 -4.04 -0.19 -3.11
N LEU A 36 -3.61 0.97 -2.61
CA LEU A 36 -2.32 1.17 -1.95
C LEU A 36 -2.57 1.82 -0.58
N PRO A 37 -1.96 1.32 0.51
CA PRO A 37 -1.95 2.02 1.79
C PRO A 37 -1.31 3.39 1.68
N VAL A 38 -1.82 4.36 2.42
CA VAL A 38 -1.23 5.71 2.50
C VAL A 38 -0.49 5.86 3.82
N THR A 39 0.80 6.15 3.76
CA THR A 39 1.68 6.27 4.94
C THR A 39 2.40 7.61 5.00
N ASP A 40 2.40 8.26 6.15
CA ASP A 40 3.26 9.39 6.47
C ASP A 40 4.46 8.89 7.31
N GLY A 41 5.59 8.66 6.64
CA GLY A 41 6.72 7.92 7.23
C GLY A 41 6.33 6.49 7.60
N GLN A 42 6.46 6.13 8.88
CA GLN A 42 6.07 4.81 9.39
C GLN A 42 4.61 4.74 9.88
N ARG A 43 3.84 5.83 9.75
CA ARG A 43 2.46 5.91 10.25
C ARG A 43 1.47 5.70 9.12
N LEU A 44 0.61 4.69 9.25
CA LEU A 44 -0.56 4.51 8.37
C LEU A 44 -1.57 5.65 8.62
N VAL A 45 -2.07 6.25 7.54
CA VAL A 45 -3.04 7.36 7.61
C VAL A 45 -4.31 7.12 6.80
N ASN A 46 -4.30 6.16 5.86
CA ASN A 46 -5.46 5.63 5.15
C ASN A 46 -5.20 4.17 4.76
#